data_AF-A0A7C1JFE7-F1
#
_entry.id   AF-A0A7C1JFE7-F1
#
_cell.length_a   1.000
_cell.length_b   1.000
_cell.length_c   1.000
_cell.angle_alpha   90.00
_cell.angle_beta   90.00
_cell.angle_gamma   90.00
#
_symmetry.space_group_name_H-M   'P 1'
#
loop_
_entity.id
_entity.type
_entity.pdbx_description
1 polymer ?
#
loop_
_entity_poly.entity_id
_entity_poly.type
_entity_poly.pdbx_seq_one_letter_code
_entity_poly.pdbx_strand_id
1 'polypeptide(L)'
;MSQQQFLAVIDRDEAERRFRASLRLMPLGTESVPLDCALGRVVADDLIAPENVPSFDRSNYDGYAVRAADTWGASEEHPRQLQVFPEVLTTGVVPRTEVLPGTAIVIETGGMLPRGADAVVMVEHTEQQGDLLLVHKPVTSGFGVSYAGTDVSAGETVVRSGTVLTSRETGVLAAVGIAEVKVFRRPRVAIISTGNELIAPGEPMRPARIYDSNS
;
A
#
# COMPACT_ATOMS: atom_id res chain seq x y z
N MET A 1 18.20 18.95 -57.20
CA MET A 1 17.39 19.70 -56.22
C MET A 1 18.30 20.72 -55.55
N SER A 2 17.91 22.00 -55.51
CA SER A 2 18.67 23.03 -54.79
C SER A 2 18.50 22.77 -53.29
N GLN A 3 19.61 22.54 -52.58
CA GLN A 3 19.59 22.38 -51.13
C GLN A 3 19.41 23.76 -50.50
N GLN A 4 18.26 24.01 -49.88
CA GLN A 4 18.09 25.18 -49.02
C GLN A 4 19.05 25.04 -47.84
N GLN A 5 20.07 25.88 -47.79
CA GLN A 5 21.01 25.91 -46.67
C GLN A 5 20.38 26.72 -45.53
N PHE A 6 20.16 26.08 -44.38
CA PHE A 6 19.77 26.75 -43.15
C PHE A 6 21.04 27.32 -42.48
N LEU A 7 21.45 28.52 -42.90
CA LEU A 7 22.68 29.18 -42.41
C LEU A 7 22.47 29.99 -41.11
N ALA A 8 21.24 30.06 -40.60
CA ALA A 8 20.93 30.77 -39.36
C ALA A 8 21.05 29.80 -38.16
N VAL A 9 22.17 29.89 -37.45
CA VAL A 9 22.41 29.15 -36.21
C VAL A 9 21.98 30.03 -35.03
N ILE A 10 21.22 29.47 -34.09
CA ILE A 10 20.82 30.10 -32.84
C ILE A 10 21.52 29.42 -31.67
N ASP A 11 21.63 30.12 -30.54
CA ASP A 11 22.12 29.49 -29.31
C ASP A 11 21.10 28.52 -28.70
N ARG A 12 21.56 27.75 -27.71
CA ARG A 12 20.77 26.74 -27.02
C ARG A 12 19.53 27.32 -26.34
N ASP A 13 19.68 28.45 -25.64
CA ASP A 13 18.61 29.02 -24.83
C ASP A 13 17.46 29.52 -25.72
N GLU A 14 17.83 30.13 -26.85
CA GLU A 14 16.88 30.53 -27.88
C GLU A 14 16.16 29.32 -28.50
N ALA A 15 16.89 28.23 -28.77
CA ALA A 15 16.30 27.00 -29.28
C ALA A 15 15.31 26.37 -28.29
N GLU A 16 15.68 26.27 -27.02
CA GLU A 16 14.80 25.74 -25.96
C GLU A 16 13.56 26.62 -25.79
N ARG A 17 13.71 27.95 -25.82
CA ARG A 17 12.60 28.90 -25.72
C ARG A 17 11.61 28.73 -26.86
N ARG A 18 12.09 28.67 -28.11
CA ARG A 18 11.23 28.46 -29.30
C ARG A 18 10.56 27.10 -29.26
N PHE A 19 11.29 26.05 -28.88
CA PHE A 19 10.75 24.70 -28.74
C PHE A 19 9.61 24.68 -27.71
N ARG A 20 9.84 25.15 -26.49
CA ARG A 20 8.82 25.20 -25.43
C ARG A 20 7.62 26.06 -25.81
N ALA A 21 7.82 27.19 -26.49
CA ALA A 21 6.74 28.05 -26.97
C ALA A 21 5.85 27.38 -28.04
N SER A 22 6.43 26.42 -28.79
CA SER A 22 5.70 25.65 -29.81
C SER A 22 4.94 24.44 -29.24
N LEU A 23 5.30 23.99 -28.02
CA LEU A 23 4.68 22.85 -27.37
C LEU A 23 3.40 23.24 -26.64
N ARG A 24 2.39 22.38 -26.75
CA ARG A 24 1.20 22.42 -25.90
C ARG A 24 1.23 21.21 -24.97
N LEU A 25 1.90 21.37 -23.83
CA LEU A 25 2.03 20.32 -22.81
C LEU A 25 0.74 20.25 -21.99
N MET A 26 -0.31 19.67 -22.59
CA MET A 26 -1.58 19.38 -21.93
C MET A 26 -1.79 17.87 -21.87
N PRO A 27 -2.40 17.34 -20.80
CA PRO A 27 -2.77 15.94 -20.76
C PRO A 27 -3.65 15.54 -21.96
N LEU A 28 -3.37 14.38 -22.56
CA LEU A 28 -4.11 13.86 -23.72
C LEU A 28 -5.43 13.17 -23.32
N GLY A 29 -6.01 13.61 -22.21
CA GLY A 29 -7.11 12.96 -21.51
C GLY A 29 -6.64 11.82 -20.59
N THR A 30 -7.62 11.13 -20.02
CA THR A 30 -7.44 10.09 -19.02
C THR A 30 -8.03 8.77 -19.48
N GLU A 31 -7.59 7.67 -18.88
CA GLU A 31 -8.14 6.33 -19.06
C GLU A 31 -8.10 5.57 -17.73
N SER A 32 -9.04 4.64 -17.53
CA SER A 32 -8.97 3.69 -16.41
C SER A 32 -8.10 2.51 -16.83
N VAL A 33 -7.19 2.09 -15.96
CA VAL A 33 -6.42 0.87 -16.15
C VAL A 33 -6.50 -0.01 -14.90
N PRO A 34 -6.49 -1.34 -15.05
CA PRO A 34 -6.28 -2.25 -13.94
C PRO A 34 -4.96 -1.93 -13.20
N LEU A 35 -4.92 -2.16 -11.89
CA LEU A 35 -3.77 -1.82 -11.05
C LEU A 35 -2.48 -2.52 -11.51
N ASP A 36 -2.57 -3.76 -12.00
CA ASP A 36 -1.44 -4.52 -12.54
C ASP A 36 -0.84 -3.93 -13.83
N CYS A 37 -1.60 -3.08 -14.53
CA CYS A 37 -1.18 -2.33 -15.71
C CYS A 37 -0.78 -0.88 -15.38
N ALA A 38 -0.83 -0.49 -14.10
CA ALA A 38 -0.67 0.89 -13.66
C ALA A 38 0.80 1.29 -13.39
N LEU A 39 1.74 0.33 -13.34
CA LEU A 39 3.15 0.63 -13.09
C LEU A 39 3.74 1.58 -14.16
N GLY A 40 4.39 2.65 -13.71
CA GLY A 40 4.95 3.71 -14.57
C GLY A 40 3.89 4.58 -15.26
N ARG A 41 2.62 4.51 -14.85
CA ARG A 41 1.57 5.45 -15.26
C ARG A 41 1.54 6.66 -14.34
N VAL A 42 0.95 7.76 -14.80
CA VAL A 42 0.76 8.98 -14.01
C VAL A 42 -0.70 9.07 -13.61
N VAL A 43 -0.98 9.15 -12.32
CA VAL A 43 -2.34 9.21 -11.78
C VAL A 43 -3.03 10.52 -12.20
N ALA A 44 -4.30 10.43 -12.58
CA ALA A 44 -5.09 11.59 -13.02
C ALA A 44 -5.84 12.30 -11.89
N ASP A 45 -6.34 11.56 -10.89
CA ASP A 45 -7.13 12.09 -9.77
C ASP A 45 -6.48 11.68 -8.43
N ASP A 46 -6.73 12.41 -7.34
CA ASP A 46 -6.31 11.97 -6.01
C ASP A 46 -6.97 10.60 -5.69
N LEU A 47 -6.16 9.65 -5.23
CA LEU A 47 -6.63 8.31 -4.84
C LEU A 47 -6.84 8.30 -3.34
N ILE A 48 -8.07 7.97 -2.96
CA ILE A 48 -8.57 8.04 -1.59
C ILE A 48 -8.80 6.61 -1.09
N ALA A 49 -8.35 6.30 0.11
CA ALA A 49 -8.60 5.00 0.73
C ALA A 49 -10.10 4.82 0.99
N PRO A 50 -10.74 3.78 0.43
CA PRO A 50 -12.17 3.54 0.63
C PRO A 50 -12.47 3.02 2.04
N GLU A 51 -11.52 2.30 2.64
CA GLU A 51 -11.68 1.61 3.91
C GLU A 51 -10.47 1.89 4.82
N ASN A 52 -10.65 1.66 6.12
CA ASN A 52 -9.56 1.68 7.08
C ASN A 52 -8.60 0.52 6.83
N VAL A 53 -7.30 0.75 7.04
CA VAL A 53 -6.27 -0.29 7.12
C VAL A 53 -5.57 -0.18 8.48
N PRO A 54 -5.63 -1.22 9.34
CA PRO A 54 -6.56 -2.37 9.25
C PRO A 54 -8.03 -1.92 9.33
N SER A 55 -8.97 -2.74 8.85
CA SER A 55 -10.41 -2.38 8.81
C SER A 55 -11.15 -2.59 10.13
N PHE A 56 -10.50 -3.26 11.09
CA PHE A 56 -11.00 -3.56 12.43
C PHE A 56 -9.84 -3.56 13.43
N ASP A 57 -10.16 -3.42 14.71
CA ASP A 57 -9.18 -3.54 15.79
C ASP A 57 -8.66 -4.97 15.83
N ARG A 58 -7.34 -5.14 15.71
CA ARG A 58 -6.70 -6.45 15.62
C ARG A 58 -5.61 -6.64 16.66
N SER A 59 -5.39 -7.90 17.04
CA SER A 59 -4.28 -8.25 17.93
C SER A 59 -2.92 -8.13 17.23
N ASN A 60 -1.94 -7.60 17.95
CA ASN A 60 -0.53 -7.58 17.55
C ASN A 60 0.26 -8.82 18.01
N TYR A 61 -0.35 -9.65 18.86
CA TYR A 61 0.31 -10.79 19.50
C TYR A 61 -0.61 -12.01 19.57
N ASP A 62 -0.03 -13.18 19.76
CA ASP A 62 -0.77 -14.35 20.22
C ASP A 62 -0.98 -14.26 21.73
N GLY A 63 -2.19 -14.55 22.20
CA GLY A 63 -2.52 -14.46 23.62
C GLY A 63 -4.01 -14.41 23.90
N TYR A 64 -4.41 -13.49 24.78
CA TYR A 64 -5.78 -13.43 25.31
C TYR A 64 -6.34 -12.01 25.23
N ALA A 65 -7.49 -11.87 24.57
CA ALA A 65 -8.27 -10.65 24.57
C ALA A 65 -8.96 -10.51 25.93
N VAL A 66 -8.68 -9.41 26.62
CA VAL A 66 -9.14 -9.15 27.99
C VAL A 66 -9.64 -7.72 28.13
N ARG A 67 -10.28 -7.45 29.27
CA ARG A 67 -10.41 -6.09 29.80
C ARG A 67 -9.15 -5.79 30.60
N ALA A 68 -8.41 -4.75 30.23
CA ALA A 68 -7.19 -4.32 30.89
C ALA A 68 -7.37 -4.15 32.41
N ALA A 69 -8.53 -3.62 32.82
CA ALA A 69 -8.89 -3.43 34.22
C ALA A 69 -8.87 -4.73 35.05
N ASP A 70 -9.18 -5.86 34.44
CA ASP A 70 -9.24 -7.15 35.13
C ASP A 70 -7.82 -7.73 35.36
N THR A 71 -6.80 -7.15 34.73
CA THR A 71 -5.38 -7.50 34.92
C THR A 71 -4.69 -6.64 35.97
N TRP A 72 -5.31 -5.56 36.46
CA TRP A 72 -4.64 -4.62 37.36
C TRP A 72 -4.17 -5.26 38.67
N GLY A 73 -2.92 -4.99 39.02
CA GLY A 73 -2.27 -5.59 40.19
C GLY A 73 -1.84 -7.04 40.01
N ALA A 74 -1.92 -7.60 38.80
CA ALA A 74 -1.24 -8.85 38.48
C ALA A 74 0.27 -8.73 38.74
N SER A 75 0.86 -9.80 39.26
CA SER A 75 2.31 -9.98 39.35
C SER A 75 2.65 -11.47 39.29
N GLU A 76 3.92 -11.80 39.14
CA GLU A 76 4.40 -13.20 39.17
C GLU A 76 3.95 -13.95 40.43
N GLU A 77 4.04 -13.31 41.59
CA GLU A 77 3.64 -13.90 42.88
C GLU A 77 2.12 -13.87 43.12
N HIS A 78 1.41 -12.93 42.49
CA HIS A 78 -0.02 -12.71 42.68
C HIS A 78 -0.73 -12.55 41.32
N PRO A 79 -0.85 -13.65 40.54
CA PRO A 79 -1.49 -13.58 39.23
C PRO A 79 -2.98 -13.28 39.36
N ARG A 80 -3.51 -12.54 38.38
CA ARG A 80 -4.97 -12.37 38.24
C ARG A 80 -5.57 -13.57 37.55
N GLN A 81 -6.74 -13.98 38.00
CA GLN A 81 -7.46 -15.14 37.48
C GLN A 81 -8.62 -14.67 36.62
N LEU A 82 -8.68 -15.14 35.37
CA LEU A 82 -9.76 -14.87 34.43
C LEU A 82 -10.34 -16.18 33.91
N GLN A 83 -11.65 -16.20 33.65
CA GLN A 83 -12.30 -17.34 33.02
C GLN A 83 -12.13 -17.26 31.49
N VAL A 84 -11.59 -18.30 30.87
CA VAL A 84 -11.43 -18.38 29.41
C VAL A 84 -12.71 -18.92 28.80
N PHE A 85 -13.27 -18.21 27.81
CA PHE A 85 -14.34 -18.75 27.00
C PHE A 85 -13.81 -19.77 25.97
N PRO A 86 -14.60 -20.77 25.56
CA PRO A 86 -14.16 -21.79 24.60
C PRO A 86 -13.87 -21.28 23.19
N GLU A 87 -14.31 -20.06 22.85
CA GLU A 87 -14.08 -19.47 21.54
C GLU A 87 -12.60 -19.14 21.33
N VAL A 88 -12.10 -19.39 20.12
CA VAL A 88 -10.72 -19.07 19.72
C VAL A 88 -10.77 -18.17 18.49
N LEU A 89 -10.17 -17.00 18.60
CA LEU A 89 -10.20 -15.95 17.59
C LEU A 89 -8.92 -16.01 16.74
N THR A 90 -8.96 -16.85 15.70
CA THR A 90 -7.92 -16.91 14.67
C THR A 90 -8.16 -15.86 13.58
N THR A 91 -7.17 -15.63 12.72
CA THR A 91 -7.29 -14.65 11.61
C THR A 91 -8.49 -14.99 10.71
N GLY A 92 -9.34 -13.99 10.46
CA GLY A 92 -10.55 -14.14 9.62
C GLY A 92 -11.80 -14.63 10.36
N VAL A 93 -11.71 -14.92 11.67
CA VAL A 93 -12.87 -15.24 12.51
C VAL A 93 -13.48 -13.97 13.07
N VAL A 94 -14.80 -13.81 12.89
CA VAL A 94 -15.58 -12.73 13.53
C VAL A 94 -16.02 -13.19 14.92
N PRO A 95 -15.64 -12.49 16.00
CA PRO A 95 -16.00 -12.88 17.36
C PRO A 95 -17.50 -12.93 17.57
N ARG A 96 -17.99 -13.99 18.22
CA ARG A 96 -19.41 -14.15 18.60
C ARG A 96 -19.66 -13.89 20.08
N THR A 97 -18.63 -14.06 20.90
CA THR A 97 -18.68 -13.86 22.35
C THR A 97 -18.09 -12.51 22.72
N GLU A 98 -18.68 -11.86 23.71
CA GLU A 98 -18.17 -10.61 24.30
C GLU A 98 -17.28 -10.95 25.51
N VAL A 99 -16.18 -10.20 25.68
CA VAL A 99 -15.35 -10.28 26.87
C VAL A 99 -16.04 -9.52 28.02
N LEU A 100 -16.50 -10.28 29.00
CA LEU A 100 -17.13 -9.79 30.23
C LEU A 100 -16.09 -9.56 31.35
N PRO A 101 -16.43 -8.83 32.42
CA PRO A 101 -15.59 -8.71 33.60
C PRO A 101 -15.09 -10.07 34.13
N GLY A 102 -13.78 -10.19 34.32
CA GLY A 102 -13.13 -11.40 34.82
C GLY A 102 -13.05 -12.53 33.80
N THR A 103 -13.23 -12.25 32.51
CA THR A 103 -13.17 -13.25 31.43
C THR A 103 -12.13 -12.90 30.38
N ALA A 104 -11.77 -13.89 29.56
CA ALA A 104 -10.81 -13.78 28.48
C ALA A 104 -11.22 -14.65 27.29
N ILE A 105 -10.77 -14.31 26.09
CA ILE A 105 -10.93 -15.12 24.87
C ILE A 105 -9.55 -15.30 24.24
N VAL A 106 -9.21 -16.52 23.82
CA VAL A 106 -7.95 -16.79 23.10
C VAL A 106 -7.97 -16.04 21.76
N ILE A 107 -6.90 -15.31 21.46
CA ILE A 107 -6.77 -14.54 20.22
C ILE A 107 -5.36 -14.71 19.64
N GLU A 108 -5.29 -14.97 18.34
CA GLU A 108 -4.04 -15.02 17.60
C GLU A 108 -3.70 -13.65 16.99
N THR A 109 -2.45 -13.49 16.59
CA THR A 109 -1.95 -12.31 15.87
C THR A 109 -2.81 -12.08 14.62
N GLY A 110 -3.32 -10.85 14.47
CA GLY A 110 -4.24 -10.48 13.40
C GLY A 110 -5.71 -10.83 13.64
N GLY A 111 -6.04 -11.55 14.72
CA GLY A 111 -7.42 -11.81 15.15
C GLY A 111 -8.17 -10.52 15.44
N MET A 112 -9.46 -10.48 15.09
CA MET A 112 -10.33 -9.35 15.36
C MET A 112 -10.64 -9.27 16.85
N LEU A 113 -10.48 -8.08 17.44
CA LEU A 113 -10.72 -7.88 18.87
C LEU A 113 -12.22 -8.06 19.17
N PRO A 114 -12.60 -8.93 20.13
CA PRO A 114 -13.99 -9.12 20.53
C PRO A 114 -14.53 -7.88 21.23
N ARG A 115 -15.84 -7.68 21.18
CA ARG A 115 -16.49 -6.65 22.00
C ARG A 115 -16.15 -6.86 23.47
N GLY A 116 -16.11 -5.78 24.23
CA GLY A 116 -15.80 -5.79 25.66
C GLY A 116 -14.30 -5.86 25.97
N ALA A 117 -13.47 -6.41 25.09
CA ALA A 117 -12.02 -6.37 25.25
C ALA A 117 -11.46 -5.01 24.84
N ASP A 118 -10.42 -4.57 25.55
CA ASP A 118 -9.68 -3.35 25.23
C ASP A 118 -8.16 -3.55 25.28
N ALA A 119 -7.67 -4.76 25.54
CA ALA A 119 -6.26 -5.10 25.52
C ALA A 119 -6.03 -6.59 25.18
N VAL A 120 -4.80 -6.92 24.77
CA VAL A 120 -4.34 -8.29 24.57
C VAL A 120 -3.16 -8.58 25.48
N VAL A 121 -3.29 -9.58 26.35
CA VAL A 121 -2.16 -10.10 27.13
C VAL A 121 -1.45 -11.16 26.30
N MET A 122 -0.15 -11.00 26.10
CA MET A 122 0.69 -11.98 25.39
C MET A 122 0.69 -13.33 26.10
N VAL A 123 0.72 -14.43 25.33
CA VAL A 123 0.73 -15.80 25.87
C VAL A 123 1.89 -16.02 26.86
N GLU A 124 3.04 -15.38 26.65
CA GLU A 124 4.24 -15.48 27.50
C GLU A 124 4.05 -14.90 28.90
N HIS A 125 3.02 -14.06 29.11
CA HIS A 125 2.70 -13.49 30.42
C HIS A 125 1.51 -14.21 31.09
N THR A 126 1.13 -15.37 30.58
CA THR A 126 -0.04 -16.11 31.03
C THR A 126 0.24 -17.59 31.21
N GLU A 127 -0.52 -18.23 32.10
CA GLU A 127 -0.57 -19.67 32.26
C GLU A 127 -2.03 -20.12 32.27
N GLN A 128 -2.42 -21.00 31.34
CA GLN A 128 -3.77 -21.53 31.28
C GLN A 128 -3.87 -22.89 31.98
N GLN A 129 -4.80 -23.01 32.92
CA GLN A 129 -5.11 -24.22 33.68
C GLN A 129 -6.58 -24.61 33.46
N GLY A 130 -6.82 -25.43 32.43
CA GLY A 130 -8.18 -25.74 31.99
C GLY A 130 -8.87 -24.49 31.44
N ASP A 131 -10.00 -24.12 32.03
CA ASP A 131 -10.74 -22.93 31.62
C ASP A 131 -10.36 -21.68 32.45
N LEU A 132 -9.34 -21.77 33.31
CA LEU A 132 -8.84 -20.66 34.12
C LEU A 132 -7.52 -20.13 33.53
N LEU A 133 -7.42 -18.82 33.34
CA LEU A 133 -6.23 -18.12 32.92
C LEU A 133 -5.58 -17.40 34.11
N LEU A 134 -4.31 -17.68 34.35
CA LEU A 134 -3.47 -16.91 35.25
C LEU A 134 -2.73 -15.85 34.44
N VAL A 135 -2.93 -14.57 34.79
CA VAL A 135 -2.26 -13.42 34.19
C VAL A 135 -1.21 -12.91 35.16
N HIS A 136 0.07 -13.01 34.78
CA HIS A 136 1.21 -12.66 35.64
C HIS A 136 1.67 -11.21 35.44
N LYS A 137 1.30 -10.58 34.33
CA LYS A 137 1.68 -9.21 34.01
C LYS A 137 0.46 -8.36 33.65
N PRO A 138 0.28 -7.19 34.28
CA PRO A 138 -0.83 -6.31 33.97
C PRO A 138 -0.60 -5.63 32.61
N VAL A 139 -1.70 -5.33 31.92
CA VAL A 139 -1.70 -4.56 30.68
C VAL A 139 -2.56 -3.30 30.82
N THR A 140 -2.26 -2.28 30.03
CA THR A 140 -3.08 -1.06 29.94
C THR A 140 -4.07 -1.16 28.79
N SER A 141 -5.12 -0.35 28.83
CA SER A 141 -6.04 -0.21 27.69
C SER A 141 -5.26 0.13 26.41
N GLY A 142 -5.59 -0.54 25.32
CA GLY A 142 -4.93 -0.47 24.01
C GLY A 142 -3.63 -1.28 23.88
N PHE A 143 -3.13 -1.91 24.94
CA PHE A 143 -1.91 -2.72 24.83
C PHE A 143 -2.14 -3.92 23.92
N GLY A 144 -1.23 -4.14 22.97
CA GLY A 144 -1.30 -5.25 22.04
C GLY A 144 -2.39 -5.12 20.97
N VAL A 145 -3.00 -3.94 20.81
CA VAL A 145 -4.06 -3.69 19.81
C VAL A 145 -3.56 -2.72 18.75
N SER A 146 -3.74 -3.07 17.48
CA SER A 146 -3.71 -2.10 16.37
C SER A 146 -5.14 -1.73 16.03
N TYR A 147 -5.51 -0.47 16.26
CA TYR A 147 -6.86 0.02 16.00
C TYR A 147 -7.14 0.14 14.51
N ALA A 148 -8.42 0.06 14.15
CA ALA A 148 -8.87 0.30 12.79
C ALA A 148 -8.36 1.66 12.27
N GLY A 149 -7.74 1.66 11.10
CA GLY A 149 -7.25 2.86 10.43
C GLY A 149 -5.92 3.41 10.96
N THR A 150 -5.21 2.65 11.81
CA THR A 150 -3.90 3.06 12.34
C THR A 150 -2.85 3.23 11.23
N ASP A 151 -2.91 2.43 10.16
CA ASP A 151 -1.98 2.55 9.02
C ASP A 151 -2.48 3.57 8.00
N VAL A 152 -3.75 3.43 7.59
CA VAL A 152 -4.44 4.34 6.65
C VAL A 152 -5.89 4.48 7.08
N SER A 153 -6.37 5.71 7.21
CA SER A 153 -7.77 5.96 7.53
C SER A 153 -8.65 6.01 6.28
N ALA A 154 -9.88 5.53 6.38
CA ALA A 154 -10.89 5.70 5.34
C ALA A 154 -11.08 7.20 5.04
N GLY A 155 -11.06 7.58 3.76
CA GLY A 155 -11.13 8.97 3.32
C GLY A 155 -9.77 9.68 3.24
N GLU A 156 -8.67 9.05 3.66
CA GLU A 156 -7.33 9.60 3.50
C GLU A 156 -6.87 9.56 2.05
N THR A 157 -6.19 10.61 1.58
CA THR A 157 -5.56 10.62 0.26
C THR A 157 -4.22 9.88 0.30
N VAL A 158 -4.18 8.68 -0.29
CA VAL A 158 -2.98 7.82 -0.29
C VAL A 158 -2.02 8.12 -1.44
N VAL A 159 -2.51 8.65 -2.57
CA VAL A 159 -1.71 9.07 -3.72
C VAL A 159 -2.32 10.33 -4.31
N ARG A 160 -1.50 11.33 -4.65
CA ARG A 160 -1.97 12.58 -5.27
C ARG A 160 -1.99 12.47 -6.79
N SER A 161 -2.86 13.24 -7.44
CA SER A 161 -2.85 13.44 -8.88
C SER A 161 -1.47 13.92 -9.36
N GLY A 162 -1.03 13.42 -10.51
CA GLY A 162 0.29 13.73 -11.09
C GLY A 162 1.42 12.85 -10.56
N THR A 163 1.19 11.99 -9.56
CA THR A 163 2.19 11.03 -9.09
C THR A 163 2.43 9.93 -10.13
N VAL A 164 3.71 9.62 -10.38
CA VAL A 164 4.12 8.43 -11.14
C VAL A 164 3.99 7.21 -10.23
N LEU A 165 3.22 6.21 -10.66
CA LEU A 165 3.04 4.98 -9.92
C LEU A 165 4.28 4.10 -10.03
N THR A 166 4.97 3.88 -8.91
CA THR A 166 6.03 2.89 -8.75
C THR A 166 5.47 1.66 -8.02
N SER A 167 6.32 0.67 -7.75
CA SER A 167 5.93 -0.51 -6.96
C SER A 167 5.38 -0.15 -5.59
N ARG A 168 5.86 0.95 -4.99
CA ARG A 168 5.40 1.44 -3.68
C ARG A 168 3.96 1.92 -3.74
N GLU A 169 3.63 2.82 -4.66
CA GLU A 169 2.26 3.33 -4.79
C GLU A 169 1.30 2.20 -5.18
N THR A 170 1.68 1.33 -6.14
CA THR A 170 0.81 0.21 -6.52
C THR A 170 0.58 -0.76 -5.35
N GLY A 171 1.58 -0.97 -4.49
CA GLY A 171 1.44 -1.77 -3.27
C GLY A 171 0.45 -1.17 -2.28
N VAL A 172 0.54 0.15 -2.03
CA VAL A 172 -0.41 0.86 -1.16
C VAL A 172 -1.82 0.79 -1.72
N LEU A 173 -2.00 1.05 -3.03
CA LEU A 173 -3.30 0.97 -3.69
C LEU A 173 -3.92 -0.42 -3.59
N ALA A 174 -3.12 -1.48 -3.76
CA ALA A 174 -3.58 -2.85 -3.53
C ALA A 174 -3.99 -3.08 -2.06
N ALA A 175 -3.19 -2.59 -1.11
CA ALA A 175 -3.45 -2.76 0.32
C ALA A 175 -4.75 -2.08 0.78
N VAL A 176 -5.13 -0.97 0.14
CA VAL A 176 -6.42 -0.28 0.40
C VAL A 176 -7.56 -0.76 -0.52
N GLY A 177 -7.35 -1.81 -1.31
CA GLY A 177 -8.40 -2.45 -2.12
C GLY A 177 -8.74 -1.75 -3.45
N ILE A 178 -7.88 -0.86 -3.96
CA ILE A 178 -8.10 -0.17 -5.24
C ILE A 178 -7.67 -1.09 -6.39
N ALA A 179 -8.64 -1.56 -7.18
CA ALA A 179 -8.39 -2.47 -8.31
C ALA A 179 -8.14 -1.77 -9.66
N GLU A 180 -8.66 -0.57 -9.84
CA GLU A 180 -8.49 0.24 -11.05
C GLU A 180 -8.06 1.66 -10.71
N VAL A 181 -7.24 2.24 -11.57
CA VAL A 181 -6.71 3.59 -11.39
C VAL A 181 -6.94 4.41 -12.64
N LYS A 182 -7.50 5.60 -12.47
CA LYS A 182 -7.59 6.58 -13.54
C LYS A 182 -6.25 7.29 -13.71
N VAL A 183 -5.68 7.16 -14.89
CA VAL A 183 -4.34 7.66 -15.24
C VAL A 183 -4.39 8.56 -16.46
N PHE A 184 -3.39 9.42 -16.63
CA PHE A 184 -3.22 10.17 -17.87
C PHE A 184 -2.82 9.22 -19.02
N ARG A 185 -3.36 9.49 -20.21
CA ARG A 185 -2.97 8.78 -21.43
C ARG A 185 -1.52 9.07 -21.78
N ARG A 186 -0.79 8.04 -22.21
CA ARG A 186 0.61 8.20 -22.65
C ARG A 186 0.67 8.98 -23.97
N PRO A 187 1.51 10.02 -24.08
CA PRO A 187 1.85 10.61 -25.37
C PRO A 187 2.38 9.56 -26.33
N ARG A 188 1.87 9.57 -27.57
CA ARG A 188 2.38 8.71 -28.64
C ARG A 188 3.47 9.47 -29.38
N VAL A 189 4.69 8.96 -29.32
CA VAL A 189 5.86 9.55 -29.99
C VAL A 189 6.27 8.63 -31.12
N ALA A 190 6.28 9.14 -32.35
CA ALA A 190 6.83 8.44 -33.50
C ALA A 190 8.32 8.76 -33.63
N ILE A 191 9.15 7.73 -33.74
CA ILE A 191 10.60 7.86 -33.95
C ILE A 191 10.89 7.48 -35.39
N ILE A 192 11.63 8.33 -36.11
CA ILE A 192 12.00 8.12 -37.50
C ILE A 192 13.49 8.37 -37.63
N SER A 193 14.22 7.33 -38.03
CA SER A 193 15.63 7.46 -38.40
C SER A 193 15.75 7.67 -39.90
N THR A 194 16.62 8.58 -40.30
CA THR A 194 16.84 8.93 -41.70
C THR A 194 18.32 8.81 -42.03
N GLY A 195 18.65 7.96 -43.00
CA GLY A 195 20.03 7.75 -43.46
C GLY A 195 20.06 6.61 -44.47
N ASN A 196 20.72 6.80 -45.61
CA ASN A 196 20.81 5.76 -46.63
C ASN A 196 21.74 4.62 -46.19
N GLU A 197 22.60 4.87 -45.21
CA GLU A 197 23.54 3.97 -44.58
C GLU A 197 22.90 3.07 -43.51
N LEU A 198 21.71 3.42 -43.02
CA LEU A 198 21.05 2.70 -41.93
C LEU A 198 20.44 1.38 -42.43
N ILE A 199 20.60 0.33 -41.63
CA ILE A 199 19.92 -0.97 -41.79
C ILE A 199 19.29 -1.39 -40.45
N ALA A 200 18.21 -2.16 -40.51
CA ALA A 200 17.52 -2.63 -39.31
C ALA A 200 18.32 -3.73 -38.58
N PRO A 201 18.26 -3.80 -37.23
CA PRO A 201 18.78 -4.95 -36.49
C PRO A 201 18.19 -6.26 -37.01
N GLY A 202 19.04 -7.26 -37.27
CA GLY A 202 18.65 -8.56 -37.83
C GLY A 202 18.88 -8.69 -39.34
N GLU A 203 19.07 -7.58 -40.07
CA GLU A 203 19.58 -7.64 -41.45
C GLU A 203 21.08 -7.98 -41.46
N PRO A 204 21.61 -8.68 -42.48
CA PRO A 204 23.04 -8.93 -42.58
C PRO A 204 23.82 -7.64 -42.85
N MET A 205 24.96 -7.50 -42.18
CA MET A 205 25.87 -6.37 -42.39
C MET A 205 26.38 -6.32 -43.84
N ARG A 206 26.40 -5.12 -44.42
CA ARG A 206 26.90 -4.84 -45.76
C ARG A 206 27.96 -3.73 -45.73
N PRO A 207 28.90 -3.70 -46.68
CA PRO A 207 29.85 -2.58 -46.78
C PRO A 207 29.13 -1.22 -46.82
N ALA A 208 29.65 -0.24 -46.05
CA ALA A 208 29.08 1.11 -45.91
C ALA A 208 27.64 1.17 -45.35
N ARG A 209 27.22 0.13 -44.62
CA ARG A 209 26.02 0.16 -43.78
C ARG A 209 26.38 0.16 -42.31
N ILE A 210 25.48 0.73 -41.50
CA ILE A 210 25.52 0.67 -40.04
C ILE A 210 24.12 0.35 -39.53
N TYR A 211 24.02 -0.32 -38.37
CA TYR A 211 22.72 -0.56 -37.77
C TYR A 211 22.14 0.72 -37.20
N ASP A 212 20.82 0.88 -37.33
CA ASP A 212 20.11 1.89 -36.57
C ASP A 212 20.09 1.51 -35.09
N SER A 213 20.55 2.43 -34.24
CA SER A 213 20.58 2.29 -32.78
C SER A 213 19.79 3.39 -32.05
N ASN A 214 19.14 4.29 -32.79
CA ASN A 214 18.39 5.42 -32.21
C ASN A 214 16.88 5.16 -32.13
N SER A 215 16.34 4.25 -32.96
CA SER A 215 14.92 3.86 -32.98
C SER A 215 14.60 2.66 -32.10
#